data_AF-A0A2E2V758-F1
#
_entry.id   AF-A0A2E2V758-F1
#
_cell.length_a   1.000
_cell.length_b   1.000
_cell.length_c   1.000
_cell.angle_alpha   90.00
_cell.angle_beta   90.00
_cell.angle_gamma   90.00
#
_symmetry.space_group_name_H-M   'P 1'
#
loop_
_entity.id
_entity.type
_entity.pdbx_description
1 polymer ?
#
loop_
_entity_poly.entity_id
_entity_poly.type
_entity_poly.pdbx_seq_one_letter_code
_entity_poly.pdbx_strand_id
1 'polypeptide(L)' 'MSDLSISDIETLAKSVGVNIPEHLLIEVGHSLNGLLEALEAIPNCEWSNVEALPILIENQSKD' A
#
# COMPACT_ATOMS: atom_id res chain seq x y z
N MET A 1 -6.28 10.92 -5.68
CA MET A 1 -4.83 11.00 -5.44
C MET A 1 -4.15 11.10 -6.78
N SER A 2 -2.93 11.63 -6.83
CA SER A 2 -2.15 11.64 -8.07
C SER A 2 -1.42 10.30 -8.24
N ASP A 3 -1.32 9.84 -9.48
CA ASP A 3 -0.48 8.70 -9.85
C ASP A 3 0.94 8.84 -9.32
N LEU A 4 1.51 7.71 -8.89
CA LEU A 4 2.91 7.60 -8.52
C LEU A 4 3.80 7.69 -9.76
N SER A 5 4.85 8.50 -9.66
CA SER A 5 5.91 8.53 -10.66
C SER A 5 6.86 7.34 -10.49
N ILE A 6 7.69 7.07 -11.50
CA ILE A 6 8.77 6.07 -11.41
C ILE A 6 9.68 6.33 -10.20
N SER A 7 10.00 7.60 -9.92
CA SER A 7 10.85 7.96 -8.79
C SER A 7 10.19 7.65 -7.45
N ASP A 8 8.87 7.80 -7.34
CA ASP A 8 8.11 7.44 -6.15
C ASP A 8 8.13 5.92 -5.94
N ILE A 9 7.90 5.15 -7.02
CA ILE A 9 7.92 3.68 -7.00
C ILE A 9 9.29 3.16 -6.56
N GLU A 10 10.38 3.70 -7.10
CA GLU A 10 11.73 3.33 -6.70
C GLU A 10 12.02 3.68 -5.23
N THR A 11 11.52 4.82 -4.77
CA THR A 11 11.67 5.25 -3.36
C THR A 11 10.92 4.31 -2.42
N LEU A 12 9.68 3.95 -2.76
CA LEU A 12 8.88 2.99 -2.01
C LEU A 12 9.54 1.62 -1.96
N ALA A 13 10.02 1.11 -3.09
CA ALA A 13 10.70 -0.18 -3.17
C ALA A 13 11.94 -0.22 -2.25
N LYS A 14 12.77 0.84 -2.27
CA LYS A 14 13.93 0.97 -1.38
C LYS A 14 13.55 0.97 0.10
N SER A 15 12.43 1.59 0.46
CA SER A 15 11.98 1.68 1.86
C SER A 15 11.65 0.31 2.47
N VAL A 16 11.24 -0.65 1.64
CA VAL A 16 10.95 -2.04 2.04
C VAL A 16 12.07 -3.01 1.66
N GLY A 17 13.22 -2.51 1.21
CA GLY A 17 14.38 -3.34 0.84
C GLY A 17 14.19 -4.17 -0.43
N VAL A 18 13.24 -3.79 -1.30
CA VAL A 18 12.98 -4.45 -2.58
C VAL A 18 13.74 -3.73 -3.69
N ASN A 19 14.47 -4.48 -4.50
CA ASN A 19 15.10 -3.96 -5.72
C ASN A 19 14.26 -4.37 -6.94
N ILE A 20 13.61 -3.41 -7.59
CA ILE A 20 12.80 -3.64 -8.79
C ILE A 20 13.69 -3.51 -10.03
N PRO A 21 13.78 -4.55 -10.89
CA PRO A 21 14.44 -4.43 -12.18
C PRO A 21 13.84 -3.31 -13.04
N GLU A 22 14.67 -2.53 -13.74
CA GLU A 22 14.24 -1.36 -14.51
C GLU A 22 13.11 -1.67 -15.52
N HIS A 23 13.20 -2.80 -16.21
CA HIS A 23 12.18 -3.23 -17.18
C HIS A 23 10.81 -3.54 -16.57
N LEU A 24 10.72 -3.73 -15.24
CA LEU A 24 9.48 -3.98 -14.51
C LEU A 24 8.90 -2.72 -13.87
N LEU A 25 9.64 -1.60 -13.82
CA LEU A 25 9.18 -0.39 -13.13
C LEU A 25 7.85 0.15 -13.66
N ILE A 26 7.64 0.07 -14.98
CA ILE A 26 6.40 0.51 -15.62
C ILE A 26 5.22 -0.37 -15.19
N GLU A 27 5.39 -1.69 -15.22
CA GLU A 27 4.33 -2.64 -14.85
C GLU A 27 3.96 -2.55 -13.36
N VAL A 28 4.97 -2.42 -12.49
CA VAL A 28 4.75 -2.17 -11.07
C VAL A 28 4.02 -0.85 -10.87
N GLY A 29 4.38 0.20 -11.62
CA GLY A 29 3.68 1.49 -11.56
C GLY A 29 2.21 1.39 -11.94
N HIS A 30 1.89 0.70 -13.04
CA HIS A 30 0.50 0.46 -13.42
C HIS A 30 -0.27 -0.30 -12.34
N SER A 31 0.34 -1.33 -11.75
CA SER A 31 -0.29 -2.13 -10.70
C SER A 31 -0.57 -1.32 -9.44
N LEU A 32 0.39 -0.50 -9.00
CA LEU A 32 0.25 0.33 -7.80
C LEU A 32 -0.74 1.48 -8.01
N ASN A 33 -0.70 2.15 -9.16
CA ASN A 33 -1.64 3.24 -9.45
C ASN A 33 -3.06 2.69 -9.61
N GLY A 34 -3.25 1.54 -10.27
CA GLY A 34 -4.56 0.88 -10.34
C GLY A 34 -5.10 0.47 -8.96
N LEU A 35 -4.23 0.06 -8.03
CA LEU A 35 -4.62 -0.18 -6.64
C LEU A 35 -5.07 1.12 -5.94
N LEU A 36 -4.33 2.22 -6.10
CA LEU A 36 -4.69 3.51 -5.52
C LEU A 36 -6.03 4.03 -6.05
N GLU A 37 -6.26 3.92 -7.35
CA GLU A 37 -7.56 4.24 -7.96
C GLU A 37 -8.70 3.40 -7.36
N ALA A 38 -8.46 2.09 -7.17
CA ALA A 38 -9.46 1.21 -6.54
C ALA A 38 -9.73 1.59 -5.08
N LEU A 39 -8.72 2.02 -4.33
CA LEU A 39 -8.88 2.50 -2.95
C LEU A 39 -9.64 3.83 -2.90
N GLU A 40 -9.44 4.72 -3.86
CA GLU A 40 -10.21 5.97 -3.97
C GLU A 40 -11.68 5.76 -4.31
N ALA A 41 -11.99 4.69 -5.04
CA ALA A 41 -13.36 4.32 -5.35
C ALA A 41 -14.13 3.77 -4.14
N ILE A 42 -13.44 3.46 -3.02
CA ILE A 42 -14.10 3.08 -1.77
C ILE A 42 -14.91 4.29 -1.28
N PRO A 43 -16.23 4.14 -1.06
CA PRO A 43 -17.06 5.24 -0.60
C PRO A 43 -16.50 5.85 0.68
N ASN A 44 -16.51 7.18 0.77
CA ASN A 44 -16.23 7.86 2.02
C ASN A 44 -17.29 7.47 3.04
N CYS A 45 -16.97 6.50 3.89
CA CYS A 45 -17.67 6.29 5.14
C CYS A 45 -17.26 7.40 6.11
N GLU A 46 -18.11 7.71 7.09
CA GLU A 46 -17.77 8.58 8.22
C GLU A 46 -16.77 7.85 9.14
N TRP A 47 -15.56 7.57 8.64
CA TRP A 47 -14.51 6.79 9.32
C TRP A 47 -14.11 7.43 10.65
N SER A 48 -14.30 8.75 10.79
CA SER A 48 -14.14 9.50 12.03
C SER A 48 -15.05 9.03 13.18
N ASN A 49 -16.17 8.38 12.88
CA ASN A 49 -17.14 7.89 13.85
C ASN A 49 -17.00 6.38 14.12
N VAL A 50 -16.02 5.71 13.51
CA VAL A 50 -15.80 4.27 13.65
C VAL A 50 -14.54 4.05 14.49
N GLU A 51 -14.67 3.31 15.59
CA GLU A 51 -13.52 2.90 16.39
C GLU A 51 -12.62 1.96 15.57
N ALA A 52 -11.29 2.14 15.67
CA ALA A 52 -10.35 1.28 14.97
C ALA A 52 -10.50 -0.18 15.43
N LEU A 53 -10.37 -1.11 14.49
CA LEU A 53 -10.40 -2.54 14.83
C LEU A 53 -9.30 -2.86 15.86
N PRO A 54 -9.62 -3.60 16.93
CA PRO A 54 -8.64 -3.94 17.95
C PRO A 54 -7.54 -4.82 17.35
N ILE A 55 -6.27 -4.51 17.66
CA ILE A 55 -5.14 -5.37 17.31
C ILE A 55 -5.18 -6.59 18.24
N LEU A 56 -5.54 -7.74 17.70
CA LEU A 56 -5.46 -9.01 18.42
C LEU A 56 -4.02 -9.53 18.33
N ILE A 57 -3.25 -9.36 19.41
CA ILE A 57 -1.95 -10.02 19.54
C ILE A 57 -2.21 -11.40 20.12
N GLU A 58 -2.14 -12.43 19.29
CA GLU A 58 -2.06 -13.81 19.77
C GLU A 58 -0.74 -13.96 20.51
N ASN A 59 -0.79 -13.95 21.84
CA ASN A 59 0.33 -14.37 22.67
C ASN A 59 0.62 -15.82 22.30
N GLN A 60 1.68 -16.03 21.53
CA GLN A 60 2.26 -17.35 21.32
C GLN A 60 2.68 -17.87 22.69
N SER A 61 1.82 -18.66 23.32
CA SER A 61 2.14 -19.46 24.49
C SER A 61 3.30 -20.37 24.10
N LYS A 62 4.51 -19.99 24.51
CA LYS A 62 5.66 -20.90 24.55
C LYS A 62 5.40 -21.89 25.68
N ASP A 63 4.93 -23.08 25.31
CA ASP A 63 5.24 -24.31 26.04
C ASP A 63 6.41 -25.02 25.34
#